data_AF-A0A482T822-F1
#
_entry.id   AF-A0A482T822-F1
#
_cell.length_a   1.000
_cell.length_b   1.000
_cell.length_c   1.000
_cell.angle_alpha   90.00
_cell.angle_beta   90.00
_cell.angle_gamma   90.00
#
_symmetry.space_group_name_H-M   'P 1'
#
loop_
_entity.id
_entity.type
_entity.pdbx_description
1 polymer ?
#
loop_
_entity_poly.entity_id
_entity_poly.type
_entity_poly.pdbx_seq_one_letter_code
_entity_poly.pdbx_strand_id
1 'polypeptide(L)'
;MSQPHLSPEQQPSNQRQIPSIETIGPVVDEVIDIARQKLKHPIKVRLWTWEDREFKVRVKHWYPAGANNRYGYEAIVQYHSDREVVEGFFAERDTETDDLEVLLETEFGRLPDPVEKMRE
;
A
#
# COMPACT_ATOMS: atom_id res chain seq x y z
N MET A 1 -18.27 50.96 20.66
CA MET A 1 -17.74 50.77 19.29
C MET A 1 -17.33 49.32 19.17
N SER A 2 -18.23 48.45 18.69
CA SER A 2 -18.00 47.00 18.62
C SER A 2 -17.17 46.66 17.39
N GLN A 3 -16.09 45.89 17.57
CA GLN A 3 -15.33 45.34 16.45
C GLN A 3 -16.16 44.28 15.71
N PRO A 4 -16.18 44.27 14.37
CA PRO A 4 -16.79 43.19 13.62
C PRO A 4 -15.92 41.93 13.74
N HIS A 5 -16.50 40.85 14.25
CA HIS A 5 -15.92 39.52 14.15
C HIS A 5 -15.89 39.13 12.67
N LEU A 6 -14.70 39.10 12.08
CA LEU A 6 -14.47 38.43 10.80
C LEU A 6 -14.76 36.94 11.02
N SER A 7 -15.82 36.45 10.39
CA SER A 7 -16.07 35.01 10.27
C SER A 7 -14.83 34.33 9.65
N PRO A 8 -14.34 33.20 10.17
CA PRO A 8 -13.29 32.46 9.51
C PRO A 8 -13.77 32.08 8.11
N GLU A 9 -13.00 32.44 7.08
CA GLU A 9 -13.21 31.92 5.72
C GLU A 9 -13.29 30.39 5.81
N GLN A 10 -14.41 29.82 5.35
CA GLN A 10 -14.51 28.38 5.18
C GLN A 10 -13.53 27.98 4.07
N GLN A 11 -12.40 27.40 4.47
CA GLN A 11 -11.51 26.70 3.55
C GLN A 11 -12.34 25.69 2.73
N PRO A 12 -12.23 25.66 1.39
CA PRO A 12 -12.85 24.61 0.60
C PRO A 12 -12.17 23.28 0.93
N SER A 13 -12.80 22.45 1.77
CA SER A 13 -12.23 21.22 2.33
C SER A 13 -12.27 20.01 1.39
N ASN A 14 -12.56 20.19 0.11
CA ASN A 14 -13.15 19.10 -0.68
C ASN A 14 -12.28 18.40 -1.72
N GLN A 15 -10.97 18.67 -1.86
CA GLN A 15 -10.27 18.16 -3.07
C GLN A 15 -8.93 17.45 -2.93
N ARG A 16 -8.23 17.47 -1.79
CA ARG A 16 -7.01 16.66 -1.61
C ARG A 16 -6.82 16.33 -0.15
N GLN A 17 -7.10 15.09 0.23
CA GLN A 17 -6.90 14.65 1.60
C GLN A 17 -6.26 13.28 1.58
N ILE A 18 -5.06 13.19 2.15
CA ILE A 18 -4.37 11.92 2.38
C ILE A 18 -5.27 11.08 3.30
N PRO A 19 -5.54 9.79 2.97
CA PRO A 19 -6.35 8.92 3.81
C PRO A 19 -5.78 8.84 5.24
N SER A 20 -6.66 8.89 6.25
CA SER A 20 -6.22 8.71 7.63
C SER A 20 -5.87 7.25 7.88
N ILE A 21 -4.92 7.00 8.79
CA ILE A 21 -4.53 5.63 9.18
C ILE A 21 -5.70 4.85 9.80
N GLU A 22 -6.60 5.55 10.50
CA GLU A 22 -7.78 4.96 11.12
C GLU A 22 -8.76 4.44 10.05
N THR A 23 -8.93 5.19 8.96
CA THR A 23 -9.79 4.79 7.84
C THR A 23 -9.23 3.58 7.10
N ILE A 24 -7.93 3.56 6.80
CA ILE A 24 -7.33 2.49 5.99
C ILE A 24 -6.85 1.29 6.83
N GLY A 25 -6.76 1.45 8.15
CA GLY A 25 -6.22 0.48 9.10
C GLY A 25 -6.78 -0.95 8.92
N PRO A 26 -8.10 -1.14 8.84
CA PRO A 26 -8.68 -2.47 8.64
C PRO A 26 -8.16 -3.20 7.38
N VAL A 27 -7.97 -2.49 6.27
CA VAL A 27 -7.41 -3.08 5.05
C VAL A 27 -5.91 -3.37 5.20
N VAL A 28 -5.17 -2.47 5.87
CA VAL A 28 -3.75 -2.71 6.15
C VAL A 28 -3.56 -3.98 6.98
N ASP A 29 -4.36 -4.14 8.03
CA ASP A 29 -4.29 -5.29 8.93
C ASP A 29 -4.61 -6.59 8.20
N GLU A 30 -5.67 -6.62 7.39
CA GLU A 30 -6.04 -7.80 6.60
C GLU A 30 -4.95 -8.20 5.60
N VAL A 31 -4.34 -7.23 4.91
CA VAL A 31 -3.23 -7.50 3.98
C VAL A 31 -2.00 -8.05 4.72
N ILE A 32 -1.71 -7.55 5.93
CA ILE A 32 -0.64 -8.07 6.78
C ILE A 32 -0.96 -9.50 7.22
N ASP A 33 -2.20 -9.80 7.60
CA ASP A 33 -2.59 -11.14 8.05
C ASP A 33 -2.58 -12.16 6.92
N ILE A 34 -3.03 -11.79 5.72
CA ILE A 34 -2.83 -12.61 4.51
C ILE A 34 -1.33 -12.85 4.29
N ALA A 35 -0.51 -11.81 4.36
CA ALA A 35 0.92 -11.94 4.16
C ALA A 35 1.60 -12.83 5.22
N ARG A 36 1.19 -12.77 6.49
CA ARG A 36 1.69 -13.65 7.55
C ARG A 36 1.37 -15.13 7.30
N GLN A 37 0.21 -15.41 6.70
CA GLN A 37 -0.19 -16.77 6.34
C GLN A 37 0.53 -17.30 5.10
N LYS A 38 0.81 -16.42 4.12
CA LYS A 38 1.36 -16.82 2.81
C LYS A 38 2.87 -16.71 2.68
N LEU A 39 3.50 -15.78 3.39
CA LEU A 39 4.92 -15.49 3.28
C LEU A 39 5.74 -16.11 4.43
N LYS A 40 7.02 -16.39 4.15
CA LYS A 40 7.96 -16.71 5.22
C LYS A 40 8.30 -15.47 6.04
N HIS A 41 8.69 -15.70 7.29
CA HIS A 41 9.18 -14.65 8.18
C HIS A 41 10.71 -14.52 8.09
N PRO A 42 11.28 -13.33 8.33
CA PRO A 42 10.61 -12.07 8.68
C PRO A 42 9.94 -11.38 7.46
N ILE A 43 8.90 -10.59 7.72
CA ILE A 43 8.21 -9.77 6.70
C ILE A 43 8.47 -8.28 6.93
N LYS A 44 8.49 -7.50 5.85
CA LYS A 44 8.59 -6.03 5.87
C LYS A 44 7.34 -5.43 5.26
N VAL A 45 6.70 -4.52 5.99
CA VAL A 45 5.52 -3.78 5.53
C VAL A 45 5.96 -2.41 5.00
N ARG A 46 5.35 -1.98 3.90
CA ARG A 46 5.42 -0.62 3.37
C ARG A 46 4.01 -0.14 3.05
N LEU A 47 3.72 1.10 3.43
CA LEU A 47 2.46 1.78 3.19
C LEU A 47 2.77 3.04 2.37
N TRP A 48 1.97 3.28 1.33
CA TRP A 48 1.96 4.51 0.56
C TRP A 48 0.54 5.08 0.57
N THR A 49 0.43 6.40 0.60
CA THR A 49 -0.82 7.15 0.58
C THR A 49 -0.64 8.35 -0.32
N TRP A 50 -1.65 8.70 -1.10
CA TRP A 50 -1.62 9.79 -2.06
C TRP A 50 -2.68 10.85 -1.75
N GLU A 51 -2.50 12.06 -2.31
CA GLU A 51 -3.40 13.21 -2.09
C GLU A 51 -4.79 13.02 -2.73
N ASP A 52 -4.90 12.13 -3.72
CA ASP A 52 -6.11 11.72 -4.43
C ASP A 52 -6.93 10.68 -3.68
N ARG A 53 -6.60 10.43 -2.41
CA ARG A 53 -7.24 9.45 -1.52
C ARG A 53 -6.89 8.00 -1.82
N GLU A 54 -5.95 7.72 -2.71
CA GLU A 54 -5.48 6.36 -2.93
C GLU A 54 -4.47 5.93 -1.84
N PHE A 55 -4.38 4.61 -1.63
CA PHE A 55 -3.34 4.02 -0.80
C PHE A 55 -2.94 2.63 -1.28
N LYS A 56 -1.72 2.24 -0.93
CA LYS A 56 -1.11 0.96 -1.27
C LYS A 56 -0.43 0.37 -0.06
N VAL A 57 -0.68 -0.91 0.18
CA VAL A 57 0.05 -1.70 1.16
C VAL A 57 0.87 -2.74 0.42
N ARG A 58 2.16 -2.88 0.76
CA ARG A 58 3.01 -3.96 0.27
C ARG A 58 3.71 -4.61 1.45
N VAL A 59 3.53 -5.91 1.57
CA VAL A 59 4.24 -6.76 2.53
C VAL A 59 5.16 -7.68 1.74
N LYS A 60 6.42 -7.79 2.15
CA LYS A 60 7.38 -8.64 1.45
C LYS A 60 8.28 -9.42 2.37
N HIS A 61 8.70 -10.59 1.90
CA HIS A 61 9.83 -11.35 2.42
C HIS A 61 10.96 -11.34 1.39
N TRP A 62 12.20 -11.09 1.86
CA TRP A 62 13.38 -11.04 1.02
C TRP A 62 14.22 -12.31 1.19
N TYR A 63 14.49 -12.98 0.06
CA TYR A 63 15.46 -14.05 -0.07
C TYR A 63 16.75 -13.44 -0.64
N PRO A 64 17.75 -13.14 0.20
CA PRO A 64 18.94 -12.44 -0.25
C PRO A 64 19.72 -13.24 -1.28
N ALA A 65 20.35 -12.50 -2.19
CA ALA A 65 21.31 -13.07 -3.11
C ALA A 65 22.45 -13.76 -2.34
N GLY A 66 22.92 -14.90 -2.85
CA GLY A 66 24.10 -15.56 -2.30
C GLY A 66 25.38 -14.75 -2.56
N ALA A 67 26.46 -15.05 -1.85
CA ALA A 67 27.73 -14.31 -1.95
C ALA A 67 28.30 -14.20 -3.38
N ASN A 68 27.92 -15.11 -4.27
CA ASN A 68 28.38 -15.15 -5.67
C ASN A 68 27.24 -14.91 -6.68
N ASN A 69 26.09 -14.39 -6.24
CA ASN A 69 24.96 -14.07 -7.12
C ASN A 69 24.55 -12.60 -6.94
N ARG A 70 24.25 -11.91 -8.03
CA ARG A 70 23.70 -10.54 -7.98
C ARG A 70 22.18 -10.52 -7.79
N TYR A 71 21.52 -11.65 -8.03
CA TYR A 71 20.07 -11.77 -7.97
C TYR A 71 19.61 -12.38 -6.65
N GLY A 72 18.65 -11.72 -6.01
CA GLY A 72 17.85 -12.32 -4.94
C GLY A 72 16.38 -12.35 -5.31
N TYR A 73 15.54 -12.89 -4.44
CA TYR A 73 14.10 -13.06 -4.72
C TYR A 73 13.23 -12.40 -3.68
N GLU A 74 12.11 -11.82 -4.10
CA GLU A 74 11.07 -11.28 -3.23
C GLU A 74 9.78 -12.08 -3.40
N ALA A 75 9.22 -12.52 -2.27
CA ALA A 75 7.82 -12.90 -2.22
C ALA A 75 7.03 -11.71 -1.64
N ILE A 76 6.01 -11.28 -2.36
CA ILE A 76 5.29 -10.02 -2.12
C ILE A 76 3.81 -10.32 -2.03
N VAL A 77 3.13 -9.71 -1.05
CA VAL A 77 1.67 -9.52 -1.04
C VAL A 77 1.43 -8.01 -1.11
N GLN A 78 0.56 -7.57 -2.00
CA GLN A 78 0.21 -6.15 -2.12
C GLN A 78 -1.28 -5.94 -2.29
N TYR A 79 -1.72 -4.75 -1.90
CA TYR A 79 -3.05 -4.22 -2.18
C TYR A 79 -2.91 -2.79 -2.67
N HIS A 80 -3.73 -2.41 -3.63
CA HIS A 80 -3.88 -1.02 -4.09
C HIS A 80 -5.37 -0.66 -4.16
N SER A 81 -5.74 0.50 -3.64
CA SER A 81 -7.15 0.90 -3.47
C SER A 81 -7.86 1.33 -4.76
N ASP A 82 -7.14 1.42 -5.88
CA ASP A 82 -7.69 1.61 -7.22
C ASP A 82 -8.26 0.30 -7.79
N ARG A 83 -7.67 -0.83 -7.42
CA ARG A 83 -7.98 -2.17 -7.92
C ARG A 83 -8.86 -2.96 -6.97
N GLU A 84 -8.76 -2.71 -5.67
CA GLU A 84 -9.49 -3.45 -4.63
C GLU A 84 -9.16 -4.97 -4.60
N VAL A 85 -7.97 -5.34 -5.10
CA VAL A 85 -7.49 -6.73 -5.16
C VAL A 85 -6.23 -6.88 -4.30
N VAL A 86 -6.16 -7.98 -3.56
CA VAL A 86 -4.94 -8.43 -2.87
C VAL A 86 -4.20 -9.38 -3.78
N GLU A 87 -3.06 -8.94 -4.31
CA GLU A 87 -2.22 -9.66 -5.27
C GLU A 87 -0.97 -10.22 -4.57
N GLY A 88 -0.52 -11.38 -5.02
CA GLY A 88 0.73 -12.02 -4.63
C GLY A 88 1.70 -12.08 -5.80
N PHE A 89 2.97 -11.78 -5.56
CA PHE A 89 4.03 -11.89 -6.55
C PHE A 89 5.21 -12.68 -6.02
N PHE A 90 5.85 -13.44 -6.91
CA PHE A 90 7.21 -13.88 -6.74
C PHE A 90 8.07 -13.20 -7.80
N ALA A 91 9.11 -12.50 -7.37
CA ALA A 91 9.91 -11.66 -8.24
C ALA A 91 11.40 -11.85 -7.99
N GLU A 92 12.20 -11.75 -9.04
CA GLU A 92 13.66 -11.65 -8.95
C GLU A 92 14.04 -10.16 -8.86
N ARG A 93 14.96 -9.82 -7.96
CA ARG A 93 15.52 -8.48 -7.83
C ARG A 93 17.01 -8.53 -8.14
N ASP A 94 17.43 -7.70 -9.10
CA ASP A 94 18.84 -7.39 -9.32
C ASP A 94 19.30 -6.44 -8.21
N THR A 95 20.26 -6.87 -7.39
CA THR A 95 20.74 -6.09 -6.25
C THR A 95 21.70 -4.96 -6.62
N GLU A 96 22.20 -4.92 -7.86
CA GLU A 96 23.07 -3.86 -8.37
C GLU A 96 22.26 -2.70 -8.98
N THR A 97 21.18 -3.00 -9.70
CA THR A 97 20.34 -1.99 -10.38
C THR A 97 19.03 -1.68 -9.65
N ASP A 98 18.64 -2.50 -8.67
CA ASP A 98 17.33 -2.49 -7.99
C ASP A 98 16.13 -2.82 -8.89
N ASP A 99 16.40 -3.36 -10.08
CA ASP A 99 15.37 -3.82 -11.02
C ASP A 99 14.63 -5.04 -10.46
N LEU A 100 13.32 -5.07 -10.67
CA LEU A 100 12.44 -6.13 -10.19
C LEU A 100 11.69 -6.77 -11.35
N GLU A 101 11.91 -8.06 -11.58
CA GLU A 101 11.21 -8.86 -12.59
C GLU A 101 10.20 -9.79 -11.92
N VAL A 102 8.92 -9.69 -12.29
CA VAL A 102 7.87 -10.57 -11.78
C VAL A 102 7.92 -11.90 -12.51
N LEU A 103 8.11 -12.99 -11.77
CA LEU A 103 8.16 -14.35 -12.29
C LEU A 103 6.80 -15.05 -12.19
N LEU A 104 6.06 -14.79 -11.12
CA LEU A 104 4.75 -15.37 -10.85
C LEU A 104 3.82 -14.34 -10.22
N GLU A 105 2.54 -14.48 -10.50
CA GLU A 105 1.46 -13.65 -9.98
C GLU A 105 0.27 -14.52 -9.55
N THR A 106 -0.43 -14.13 -8.48
CA THR A 106 -1.65 -14.78 -8.00
C THR A 106 -2.57 -13.76 -7.34
N GLU A 107 -3.88 -14.01 -7.37
CA GLU A 107 -4.87 -13.27 -6.59
C GLU A 107 -5.15 -14.00 -5.27
N PHE A 108 -5.21 -13.28 -4.15
CA PHE A 108 -5.56 -13.82 -2.83
C PHE A 108 -6.97 -13.44 -2.37
N GLY A 109 -7.57 -12.44 -3.01
CA GLY A 109 -8.93 -12.01 -2.72
C GLY A 109 -9.14 -10.53 -3.03
N ARG A 110 -10.31 -10.03 -2.63
CA ARG A 110 -10.71 -8.65 -2.83
C ARG A 110 -11.08 -8.00 -1.51
N LEU A 111 -10.69 -6.74 -1.35
CA LEU A 111 -11.01 -5.92 -0.19
C LEU A 111 -11.54 -4.59 -0.72
N PRO A 112 -12.74 -4.15 -0.35
CA PRO A 112 -13.28 -2.88 -0.82
C PRO A 112 -12.43 -1.72 -0.29
N ASP A 113 -12.32 -0.65 -1.08
CA ASP A 113 -11.69 0.59 -0.66
C ASP A 113 -12.50 1.21 0.49
N PRO A 114 -11.92 1.38 1.70
CA PRO A 114 -12.61 1.98 2.83
C PRO A 114 -12.78 3.50 2.68
N VAL A 115 -12.14 4.12 1.68
CA VAL A 115 -12.23 5.56 1.44
C VAL A 115 -13.38 5.86 0.49
N GLU A 116 -14.37 6.62 0.97
CA GLU A 116 -15.50 7.06 0.15
C GLU A 116 -15.01 8.02 -0.95
N LYS A 117 -14.87 7.51 -2.17
CA LYS A 117 -14.63 8.33 -3.36
C LYS A 117 -15.95 9.05 -3.66
N MET A 118 -15.97 10.38 -3.56
CA MET A 118 -17.14 11.15 -4.02
C MET A 118 -17.32 10.81 -5.50
N ARG A 119 -18.36 10.05 -5.82
CA ARG A 119 -18.76 9.79 -7.20
C ARG A 119 -19.24 11.13 -7.75
N GLU A 120 -18.49 11.71 -8.67
CA GLU A 120 -18.96 12.84 -9.49
C GLU A 120 -20.19 12.46 -10.32
#